data_AF-A0A0F8D9X6-F1
#
_entry.id   AF-A0A0F8D9X6-F1
#
_cell.length_a   1.000
_cell.length_b   1.000
_cell.length_c   1.000
_cell.angle_alpha   90.00
_cell.angle_beta   90.00
_cell.angle_gamma   90.00
#
_symmetry.space_group_name_H-M   'P 1'
#
loop_
_entity.id
_entity.type
_entity.pdbx_description
1 polymer ?
#
loop_
_entity_poly.entity_id
_entity_poly.type
_entity_poly.pdbx_seq_one_letter_code
_entity_poly.pdbx_strand_id
1 'polypeptide(L)'
;MAVVSSFQWDEDFLRQNIDVFRTKLYLVVYADSDEQQSYEESKPSANIRYIYPPIYRRGIMHSKLMILKFALYLRIVVPTANFVSYDWGYTGPDLTVEQIAILLSLGLATSNTVELDVVSSSVGKLTMEFLAKIYASCRGYQISDRRIVQNGVAKETPGDLADHFRFYFPSLKTVLGSLQGRGGAGTICLNSKWFNEASFPRKVFRECISGTAQYA
;
A
#
# COMPACT_ATOMS: atom_id res chain seq x y z
N MET A 1 -9.29 11.46 7.81
CA MET A 1 -9.22 10.30 8.73
C MET A 1 -8.18 9.36 8.18
N ALA A 2 -7.39 8.71 9.03
CA ALA A 2 -6.41 7.73 8.59
C ALA A 2 -6.48 6.47 9.47
N VAL A 3 -6.26 5.32 8.85
CA VAL A 3 -5.91 4.06 9.51
C VAL A 3 -4.48 3.74 9.08
N VAL A 4 -3.59 3.40 10.02
CA VAL A 4 -2.20 3.02 9.71
C VAL A 4 -1.87 1.76 10.51
N SER A 5 -1.35 0.75 9.84
CA SER A 5 -0.84 -0.50 10.40
C SER A 5 0.64 -0.58 10.08
N SER A 6 1.46 -0.96 11.05
CA SER A 6 2.86 -1.26 10.86
C SER A 6 3.36 -2.22 11.94
N PHE A 7 4.43 -2.96 11.63
CA PHE A 7 5.08 -3.84 12.60
C PHE A 7 5.96 -3.03 13.57
N GLN A 8 6.72 -2.06 13.04
CA GLN A 8 7.48 -1.10 13.83
C GLN A 8 7.05 0.32 13.49
N TRP A 9 7.21 1.23 14.44
CA TRP A 9 6.82 2.62 14.29
C TRP A 9 7.70 3.54 15.13
N ASP A 10 7.84 4.77 14.66
CA ASP A 10 8.53 5.85 15.37
C ASP A 10 7.54 7.01 15.57
N GLU A 11 7.35 7.43 16.82
CA GLU A 11 6.34 8.44 17.17
C GLU A 11 6.70 9.81 16.60
N ASP A 12 7.98 10.15 16.53
CA ASP A 12 8.44 11.43 16.00
C ASP A 12 8.22 11.48 14.49
N PHE A 13 8.52 10.39 13.79
CA PHE A 13 8.24 10.24 12.37
C PHE A 13 6.74 10.28 12.08
N LEU A 14 5.89 9.67 12.93
CA LEU A 14 4.44 9.80 12.84
C LEU A 14 3.99 11.24 12.96
N ARG A 15 4.48 11.98 13.95
CA ARG A 15 4.12 13.39 14.21
C ARG A 15 4.62 14.34 13.13
N GLN A 16 5.78 14.06 12.53
CA GLN A 16 6.31 14.85 11.41
C GLN A 16 5.48 14.69 10.13
N ASN A 17 4.92 13.49 9.91
CA ASN A 17 4.22 13.16 8.66
C ASN A 17 2.69 13.30 8.75
N ILE A 18 2.11 13.22 9.95
CA ILE A 18 0.66 13.26 10.16
C ILE A 18 0.33 14.29 11.25
N ASP A 19 -0.52 15.26 10.89
CA ASP A 19 -1.14 16.15 11.87
C ASP A 19 -2.16 15.38 12.72
N VAL A 20 -1.70 14.94 13.88
CA VAL A 20 -2.46 14.14 14.87
C VAL A 20 -3.50 14.94 15.64
N PHE A 21 -3.48 16.27 15.56
CA PHE A 21 -4.48 17.12 16.21
C PHE A 21 -5.66 17.41 15.29
N ARG A 22 -5.45 17.41 13.99
CA ARG A 22 -6.53 17.58 12.99
C ARG A 22 -7.08 16.26 12.47
N THR A 23 -6.25 15.21 12.42
CA THR A 23 -6.61 13.95 11.76
C THR A 23 -7.10 12.92 12.76
N LYS A 24 -8.35 12.47 12.62
CA LYS A 24 -8.81 11.25 13.30
C LYS A 24 -8.00 10.05 12.80
N LEU A 25 -7.19 9.47 13.69
CA LEU A 25 -6.15 8.49 13.37
C LEU A 25 -6.40 7.20 14.14
N TYR A 26 -6.42 6.08 13.42
CA TYR A 26 -6.49 4.74 13.97
C TYR A 26 -5.18 4.04 13.70
N LEU A 27 -4.50 3.60 14.74
CA LEU A 27 -3.22 2.94 14.61
C LEU A 27 -3.36 1.48 15.01
N VAL A 28 -3.14 0.56 14.07
CA VAL A 28 -3.13 -0.87 14.31
C VAL A 28 -1.71 -1.27 14.66
N VAL A 29 -1.53 -1.80 15.87
CA VAL A 29 -0.20 -1.95 16.49
C VAL A 29 0.01 -3.35 17.00
N TYR A 30 1.24 -3.83 16.90
CA TYR A 30 1.71 -4.95 17.71
C TYR A 30 2.34 -4.41 18.99
N ALA A 31 1.74 -4.70 20.14
CA ALA A 31 2.24 -4.29 21.44
C ALA A 31 1.84 -5.31 22.51
N ASP A 32 2.73 -5.61 23.46
CA ASP A 32 2.39 -6.38 24.67
C ASP A 32 1.61 -5.51 25.70
N SER A 33 1.24 -6.07 26.85
CA SER A 33 0.41 -5.34 27.83
C SER A 33 1.05 -4.07 28.36
N ASP A 34 2.36 -4.08 28.55
CA ASP A 34 3.10 -3.00 29.17
C ASP A 34 3.31 -1.89 28.14
N GLU A 35 3.62 -2.26 26.90
CA GLU A 35 3.67 -1.34 25.75
C GLU A 35 2.30 -0.70 25.48
N GLN A 36 1.21 -1.47 25.53
CA GLN A 36 -0.15 -0.96 25.35
C GLN A 36 -0.50 0.13 26.37
N GLN A 37 -0.14 -0.08 27.64
CA GLN A 37 -0.35 0.92 28.69
C GLN A 37 0.48 2.17 28.42
N SER A 38 1.76 2.02 28.05
CA SER A 38 2.65 3.12 27.69
C SER A 38 2.07 3.99 26.57
N TYR A 39 1.57 3.38 25.48
CA TYR A 39 0.94 4.13 24.38
C TYR A 39 -0.31 4.89 24.79
N GLU A 40 -1.11 4.32 25.68
CA GLU A 40 -2.32 5.00 26.18
C GLU A 40 -1.98 6.18 27.10
N GLU A 41 -0.94 6.06 27.93
CA GLU A 41 -0.46 7.13 28.81
C GLU A 41 0.26 8.25 28.04
N SER A 42 1.06 7.92 27.02
CA SER A 42 1.83 8.88 26.20
C SER A 42 1.01 9.48 25.04
N LYS A 43 -0.27 9.11 24.91
CA LYS A 43 -1.11 9.45 23.76
C LYS A 43 -1.13 10.97 23.51
N PRO A 44 -0.60 11.44 22.36
CA PRO A 44 -0.41 12.87 22.15
C PRO A 44 -1.70 13.64 21.82
N SER A 45 -2.77 12.94 21.46
CA SER A 45 -4.04 13.55 21.05
C SER A 45 -5.22 12.59 21.21
N ALA A 46 -6.37 13.11 21.63
CA ALA A 46 -7.62 12.35 21.71
C ALA A 46 -8.13 11.86 20.34
N ASN A 47 -7.59 12.40 19.24
CA ASN A 47 -7.89 11.94 17.89
C ASN A 47 -7.20 10.63 17.51
N ILE A 48 -6.27 10.14 18.33
CA ILE A 48 -5.58 8.87 18.12
C ILE A 48 -6.31 7.75 18.86
N ARG A 49 -6.52 6.63 18.16
CA ARG A 49 -7.02 5.38 18.71
C ARG A 49 -6.07 4.25 18.35
N TYR A 50 -5.46 3.64 19.36
CA TYR A 50 -4.69 2.43 19.19
C TYR A 50 -5.63 1.22 19.09
N ILE A 51 -5.31 0.29 18.19
CA ILE A 51 -6.03 -0.94 17.94
C ILE A 51 -5.02 -2.07 18.06
N TYR A 52 -5.26 -2.97 19.00
CA TYR A 52 -4.40 -4.13 19.26
C TYR A 52 -5.10 -5.38 18.71
N PRO A 53 -4.66 -5.92 17.56
CA PRO A 53 -5.30 -7.09 16.98
C PRO A 53 -5.06 -8.32 17.87
N PRO A 54 -6.07 -9.20 18.04
CA PRO A 54 -5.90 -10.41 18.82
C PRO A 54 -4.91 -11.35 18.13
N ILE A 55 -3.83 -11.70 18.82
CA ILE A 55 -2.82 -12.60 18.31
C ILE A 55 -3.02 -13.97 18.94
N TYR A 56 -3.41 -14.92 18.10
CA TYR A 56 -3.60 -16.30 18.52
C TYR A 56 -2.26 -17.04 18.38
N ARG A 57 -1.73 -17.54 19.51
CA ARG A 57 -0.45 -18.29 19.61
C ARG A 57 0.80 -17.41 19.37
N ARG A 58 1.91 -18.00 18.91
CA ARG A 58 3.19 -17.32 18.58
C ARG A 58 3.14 -16.55 17.25
N GLY A 59 2.14 -15.70 17.07
CA GLY A 59 2.02 -14.83 15.91
C GLY A 59 2.68 -13.47 16.13
N ILE A 60 3.01 -12.77 15.05
CA ILE A 60 3.41 -11.36 15.04
C ILE A 60 2.53 -10.60 14.04
N MET A 61 2.16 -9.35 14.32
CA MET A 61 1.44 -8.53 13.35
C MET A 61 2.47 -7.86 12.41
N HIS A 62 2.82 -8.54 11.32
CA HIS A 62 3.75 -7.99 10.32
C HIS A 62 3.06 -7.15 9.23
N SER A 63 1.74 -6.93 9.34
CA SER A 63 0.97 -6.25 8.30
C SER A 63 1.21 -4.75 8.30
N LYS A 64 1.41 -4.21 7.10
CA LYS A 64 1.61 -2.78 6.87
C LYS A 64 0.57 -2.32 5.87
N LEU A 65 -0.26 -1.38 6.29
CA LEU A 65 -1.43 -0.92 5.53
C LEU A 65 -1.79 0.49 5.98
N MET A 66 -2.10 1.38 5.06
CA MET A 66 -2.69 2.68 5.37
C MET A 66 -4.02 2.83 4.65
N ILE A 67 -5.02 3.42 5.29
CA ILE A 67 -6.29 3.79 4.69
C ILE A 67 -6.52 5.27 5.02
N LEU A 68 -6.32 6.14 4.05
CA LEU A 68 -6.33 7.59 4.18
C LEU A 68 -7.58 8.15 3.50
N LYS A 69 -8.56 8.57 4.30
CA LYS A 69 -9.81 9.17 3.81
C LYS A 69 -9.68 10.69 3.73
N PHE A 70 -9.83 11.20 2.51
CA PHE A 70 -9.93 12.61 2.17
C PHE A 70 -11.39 12.98 1.87
N ALA A 71 -11.67 14.28 1.63
CA ALA A 71 -13.03 14.74 1.37
C ALA A 71 -13.64 14.13 0.10
N LEU A 72 -12.82 13.95 -0.94
CA LEU A 72 -13.28 13.52 -2.27
C LEU A 72 -12.84 12.09 -2.65
N TYR A 73 -11.89 11.50 -1.92
CA TYR A 73 -11.33 10.20 -2.27
C TYR A 73 -10.82 9.44 -1.05
N LEU A 74 -10.75 8.12 -1.19
CA LEU A 74 -10.06 7.22 -0.26
C LEU A 74 -8.75 6.75 -0.88
N ARG A 75 -7.65 6.82 -0.13
CA ARG A 75 -6.36 6.27 -0.54
C ARG A 75 -6.02 5.05 0.32
N ILE A 76 -5.79 3.89 -0.26
CA ILE A 76 -5.27 2.72 0.46
C ILE A 76 -3.77 2.64 0.16
N VAL A 77 -2.93 2.22 1.10
CA VAL A 77 -1.48 2.10 0.89
C VAL A 77 -1.03 0.78 1.46
N VAL A 78 -0.32 -0.04 0.69
CA VAL A 78 0.20 -1.33 1.20
C VAL A 78 1.74 -1.30 1.15
N PRO A 79 2.40 -0.61 2.11
CA PRO A 79 3.84 -0.48 2.08
C PRO A 79 4.52 -1.78 2.54
N THR A 80 5.76 -1.99 2.10
CA THR A 80 6.67 -3.00 2.68
C THR A 80 7.50 -2.42 3.83
N ALA A 81 7.75 -1.11 3.80
CA ALA A 81 8.43 -0.34 4.83
C ALA A 81 7.63 -0.27 6.15
N ASN A 82 8.32 -0.38 7.29
CA ASN A 82 7.76 0.01 8.58
C ASN A 82 7.59 1.52 8.67
N PHE A 83 6.80 2.00 9.62
CA PHE A 83 6.55 3.43 9.82
C PHE A 83 7.71 4.09 10.63
N VAL A 84 8.94 3.97 10.13
CA VAL A 84 10.16 4.52 10.75
C VAL A 84 10.98 5.26 9.69
N SER A 85 11.67 6.32 10.08
CA SER A 85 12.38 7.23 9.16
C SER A 85 13.35 6.52 8.22
N TYR A 86 14.14 5.57 8.73
CA TYR A 86 15.12 4.80 7.94
C TYR A 86 14.50 3.97 6.81
N ASP A 87 13.38 3.29 7.07
CA ASP A 87 12.70 2.47 6.05
C ASP A 87 12.15 3.31 4.88
N TRP A 88 12.00 4.62 5.10
CA TRP A 88 11.54 5.61 4.11
C TRP A 88 12.69 6.46 3.57
N GLY A 89 13.94 6.10 3.89
CA GLY A 89 15.17 6.73 3.40
C GLY A 89 15.44 8.13 3.94
N TYR A 90 14.90 8.46 5.13
CA TYR A 90 15.23 9.69 5.87
C TYR A 90 16.49 9.51 6.75
N THR A 91 17.55 8.89 6.22
CA THR A 91 18.84 8.76 6.91
C THR A 91 19.95 9.43 6.10
N GLY A 92 20.33 10.64 6.52
CA GLY A 92 21.44 11.41 5.93
C GLY A 92 21.00 12.67 5.16
N PRO A 93 21.96 13.51 4.72
CA PRO A 93 21.70 14.76 4.01
C PRO A 93 21.07 14.57 2.61
N ASP A 94 21.05 13.35 2.09
CA ASP A 94 20.52 13.01 0.78
C ASP A 94 19.23 12.19 0.92
N LEU A 95 18.10 12.88 0.88
CA LEU A 95 16.76 12.31 1.01
C LEU A 95 16.42 11.40 -0.19
N THR A 96 16.37 10.08 0.00
CA THR A 96 15.84 9.15 -1.01
C THR A 96 14.54 8.52 -0.51
N VAL A 97 13.40 9.00 -0.98
CA VAL A 97 12.11 8.33 -0.72
C VAL A 97 12.00 7.11 -1.64
N GLU A 98 12.30 5.92 -1.11
CA GLU A 98 11.92 4.66 -1.74
C GLU A 98 10.77 4.02 -0.96
N GLN A 99 9.82 3.43 -1.70
CA GLN A 99 8.69 2.63 -1.21
C GLN A 99 7.45 3.39 -0.76
N ILE A 100 6.63 3.80 -1.73
CA ILE A 100 5.26 4.26 -1.49
C ILE A 100 4.28 3.52 -2.38
N ALA A 101 3.49 2.62 -1.78
CA ALA A 101 2.36 1.92 -2.37
C ALA A 101 1.09 2.78 -2.35
N ILE A 102 0.82 3.68 -3.31
CA ILE A 102 -0.44 4.46 -3.32
C ILE A 102 -1.53 3.72 -4.12
N LEU A 103 -2.61 3.28 -3.46
CA LEU A 103 -3.94 3.09 -4.06
C LEU A 103 -4.78 4.35 -3.90
N LEU A 104 -5.25 4.93 -4.99
CA LEU A 104 -6.44 5.80 -5.08
C LEU A 104 -7.55 4.95 -5.74
N SER A 105 -8.87 5.19 -5.76
CA SER A 105 -9.80 6.10 -5.10
C SER A 105 -11.11 5.32 -4.82
N LEU A 106 -11.50 5.03 -3.57
CA LEU A 106 -12.77 4.30 -3.35
C LEU A 106 -13.92 5.24 -2.98
N GLY A 107 -14.68 5.64 -4.00
CA GLY A 107 -16.04 6.15 -3.88
C GLY A 107 -16.95 5.02 -3.40
N LEU A 108 -16.99 4.82 -2.08
CA LEU A 108 -17.72 3.77 -1.38
C LEU A 108 -19.14 3.60 -1.97
N ALA A 109 -19.31 2.50 -2.71
CA ALA A 109 -20.46 2.13 -3.55
C ALA A 109 -20.83 3.16 -4.62
N THR A 110 -20.11 3.13 -5.75
CA THR A 110 -20.44 3.94 -6.93
C THR A 110 -20.56 3.09 -8.19
N SER A 111 -21.54 3.40 -9.03
CA SER A 111 -21.62 2.90 -10.39
C SER A 111 -20.55 3.53 -11.30
N ASN A 112 -19.90 4.61 -10.86
CA ASN A 112 -18.86 5.30 -11.64
C ASN A 112 -17.57 4.47 -11.76
N THR A 113 -16.75 4.82 -12.75
CA THR A 113 -15.40 4.27 -12.93
C THR A 113 -14.50 4.72 -11.78
N VAL A 114 -13.64 3.81 -11.30
CA VAL A 114 -12.66 4.07 -10.26
C VAL A 114 -11.27 3.91 -10.88
N GLU A 115 -10.38 4.87 -10.68
CA GLU A 115 -8.97 4.67 -11.04
C GLU A 115 -8.25 3.99 -9.88
N LEU A 116 -7.51 2.91 -10.19
CA LEU A 116 -6.75 2.12 -9.24
C LEU A 116 -5.27 2.07 -9.63
N ASP A 117 -4.47 2.87 -8.96
CA ASP A 117 -3.00 2.79 -9.00
C ASP A 117 -2.52 1.83 -7.89
N VAL A 118 -1.52 1.00 -8.13
CA VAL A 118 -0.91 0.11 -7.14
C VAL A 118 0.60 0.22 -7.33
N VAL A 119 1.35 0.57 -6.29
CA VAL A 119 2.82 0.52 -6.35
C VAL A 119 3.28 -0.56 -5.38
N SER A 120 4.24 -1.39 -5.78
CA SER A 120 4.80 -2.40 -4.88
C SER A 120 6.28 -2.65 -5.17
N SER A 121 7.05 -2.92 -4.13
CA SER A 121 8.42 -3.46 -4.22
C SER A 121 8.41 -4.98 -4.31
N SER A 122 7.32 -5.65 -3.93
CA SER A 122 7.17 -7.11 -3.96
C SER A 122 5.90 -7.54 -4.67
N VAL A 123 6.05 -8.38 -5.69
CA VAL A 123 4.96 -8.81 -6.56
C VAL A 123 4.92 -10.33 -6.61
N GLY A 124 3.82 -10.86 -6.07
CA GLY A 124 3.46 -12.26 -6.13
C GLY A 124 2.96 -12.68 -7.53
N LYS A 125 2.42 -13.90 -7.62
CA LYS A 125 1.73 -14.35 -8.82
C LYS A 125 0.41 -13.56 -8.98
N LEU A 126 0.36 -12.67 -9.97
CA LEU A 126 -0.84 -11.91 -10.34
C LEU A 126 -1.51 -12.51 -11.56
N THR A 127 -2.84 -12.40 -11.64
CA THR A 127 -3.65 -12.76 -12.81
C THR A 127 -4.69 -11.66 -13.07
N MET A 128 -5.16 -11.52 -14.31
CA MET A 128 -6.24 -10.57 -14.63
C MET A 128 -7.51 -10.84 -13.81
N GLU A 129 -7.82 -12.11 -13.54
CA GLU A 129 -8.95 -12.49 -12.67
C GLU A 129 -8.78 -11.94 -11.25
N PHE A 130 -7.57 -12.03 -10.68
CA PHE A 130 -7.29 -11.51 -9.35
C PHE A 130 -7.40 -9.98 -9.31
N LEU A 131 -6.88 -9.28 -10.33
CA LEU A 131 -6.99 -7.82 -10.43
C LEU A 131 -8.45 -7.37 -10.58
N ALA A 132 -9.25 -8.10 -11.35
CA ALA A 132 -10.68 -7.81 -11.52
C ALA A 132 -11.45 -7.96 -10.20
N LYS A 133 -11.12 -8.95 -9.37
CA LYS A 133 -11.69 -9.09 -8.02
C LYS A 133 -11.34 -7.92 -7.12
N ILE A 134 -10.08 -7.47 -7.15
CA ILE A 134 -9.65 -6.27 -6.40
C ILE A 134 -10.45 -5.05 -6.88
N TYR A 135 -10.52 -4.83 -8.20
CA TYR A 135 -11.23 -3.70 -8.79
C TYR A 135 -12.73 -3.70 -8.48
N ALA A 136 -13.38 -4.86 -8.54
CA ALA A 136 -14.78 -4.98 -8.18
C ALA A 136 -15.02 -4.73 -6.69
N SER A 137 -14.13 -5.23 -5.82
CA SER A 137 -14.18 -4.96 -4.39
C SER A 137 -14.03 -3.46 -4.12
N CYS A 138 -13.14 -2.81 -4.86
CA CYS A 138 -12.92 -1.37 -4.83
C CYS A 138 -14.18 -0.56 -5.19
N ARG A 139 -14.98 -1.04 -6.15
CA ARG A 139 -16.28 -0.42 -6.51
C ARG A 139 -17.42 -0.74 -5.55
N GLY A 140 -17.18 -1.55 -4.52
CA GLY A 140 -18.16 -1.90 -3.49
C GLY A 140 -18.95 -3.18 -3.75
N TYR A 141 -18.57 -3.98 -4.76
CA TYR A 141 -19.18 -5.29 -4.99
C TYR A 141 -18.65 -6.32 -4.00
N GLN A 142 -19.53 -7.15 -3.45
CA GLN A 142 -19.14 -8.23 -2.54
C GLN A 142 -18.52 -9.39 -3.34
N ILE A 143 -17.39 -9.93 -2.86
CA ILE A 143 -16.68 -11.06 -3.50
C ILE A 143 -17.55 -12.33 -3.55
N SER A 144 -18.53 -12.45 -2.64
CA SER A 144 -19.52 -13.54 -2.59
C SER A 144 -20.65 -13.41 -3.62
N ASP A 145 -20.76 -12.28 -4.32
CA ASP A 145 -21.81 -12.06 -5.31
C ASP A 145 -21.53 -12.89 -6.58
N ARG A 146 -22.39 -13.88 -6.84
CA ARG A 146 -22.30 -14.79 -8.01
C ARG A 146 -22.26 -14.04 -9.35
N ARG A 147 -22.70 -12.79 -9.41
CA ARG A 147 -22.60 -11.92 -10.61
C ARG A 147 -21.15 -11.61 -11.01
N ILE A 148 -20.19 -11.77 -10.09
CA ILE A 148 -18.74 -11.61 -10.33
C ILE A 148 -18.07 -12.96 -10.68
N VAL A 149 -18.70 -14.07 -10.31
CA VAL A 149 -18.09 -15.41 -10.29
C VAL A 149 -18.24 -16.17 -11.62
N GLN A 150 -18.96 -15.65 -12.61
CA GLN A 150 -18.92 -16.22 -13.96
C GLN A 150 -17.83 -15.52 -14.80
N ASN A 151 -16.72 -16.23 -15.02
CA ASN A 151 -15.56 -15.81 -15.84
C ASN A 151 -14.69 -14.64 -15.31
N GLY A 152 -14.77 -14.29 -14.03
CA GLY A 152 -13.77 -13.44 -13.39
C GLY A 152 -13.77 -11.97 -13.84
N VAL A 153 -14.81 -11.52 -14.53
CA VAL A 153 -15.00 -10.14 -14.96
C VAL A 153 -16.42 -9.74 -14.59
N ALA A 154 -16.57 -8.69 -13.79
CA ALA A 154 -17.88 -8.08 -13.63
C ALA A 154 -18.36 -7.66 -15.02
N LYS A 155 -19.54 -8.12 -15.44
CA LYS A 155 -20.19 -7.76 -16.71
C LYS A 155 -20.35 -6.24 -16.94
N GLU A 156 -20.04 -5.44 -15.91
CA GLU A 156 -20.16 -3.99 -15.82
C GLU A 156 -18.83 -3.31 -15.48
N THR A 157 -17.70 -3.80 -15.97
CA THR A 157 -16.47 -2.99 -15.98
C THR A 157 -16.60 -2.04 -17.16
N PRO A 158 -16.78 -0.72 -16.96
CA PRO A 158 -16.79 0.21 -18.10
C PRO A 158 -15.35 0.26 -18.63
N GLY A 159 -15.12 -0.13 -19.89
CA GLY A 159 -13.78 -0.16 -20.50
C GLY A 159 -12.93 -1.40 -20.16
N ASP A 160 -11.69 -1.41 -20.65
CA ASP A 160 -10.70 -2.45 -20.31
C ASP A 160 -10.21 -2.21 -18.87
N LEU A 161 -10.12 -3.26 -18.05
CA LEU A 161 -9.54 -3.17 -16.71
C LEU A 161 -8.12 -2.56 -16.75
N ALA A 162 -7.38 -2.79 -17.83
CA ALA A 162 -6.05 -2.24 -18.02
C ALA A 162 -6.00 -0.71 -18.17
N ASP A 163 -7.13 -0.06 -18.48
CA ASP A 163 -7.24 1.40 -18.56
C ASP A 163 -7.39 2.02 -17.16
N HIS A 164 -8.01 1.29 -16.23
CA HIS A 164 -8.37 1.75 -14.90
C HIS A 164 -7.52 1.14 -13.77
N PHE A 165 -6.68 0.15 -14.08
CA PHE A 165 -5.79 -0.52 -13.13
C PHE A 165 -4.34 -0.35 -13.58
N ARG A 166 -3.53 0.33 -12.78
CA ARG A 166 -2.11 0.60 -13.06
C ARG A 166 -1.25 0.04 -11.93
N PHE A 167 -0.28 -0.80 -12.27
CA PHE A 167 0.64 -1.41 -11.32
C PHE A 167 2.06 -0.87 -11.53
N TYR A 168 2.56 -0.01 -10.66
CA TYR A 168 3.90 0.54 -10.74
C TYR A 168 4.90 -0.40 -10.06
N PHE A 169 5.91 -0.79 -10.81
CA PHE A 169 7.02 -1.60 -10.35
C PHE A 169 8.30 -1.11 -11.04
N PRO A 170 9.43 -0.99 -10.33
CA PRO A 170 10.66 -0.50 -10.95
C PRO A 170 11.23 -1.57 -11.90
N SER A 171 11.51 -1.20 -13.16
CA SER A 171 12.27 -2.10 -14.03
C SER A 171 13.72 -2.21 -13.60
N LEU A 172 14.40 -3.24 -14.12
CA LEU A 172 15.85 -3.36 -13.98
C LEU A 172 16.57 -2.07 -14.42
N LYS A 173 16.12 -1.42 -15.50
CA LYS A 173 16.69 -0.16 -15.97
C LYS A 173 16.56 0.93 -14.90
N THR A 174 15.38 1.05 -14.30
CA THR A 174 15.08 2.04 -13.26
C THR A 174 15.88 1.79 -11.99
N VAL A 175 16.04 0.53 -11.57
CA VAL A 175 16.88 0.15 -10.44
C VAL A 175 18.35 0.45 -10.71
N LEU A 176 18.86 0.11 -11.90
CA LEU A 176 20.25 0.38 -12.25
C LEU A 176 20.56 1.88 -12.37
N GLY A 177 19.57 2.68 -12.75
CA GLY A 177 19.67 4.14 -12.80
C GLY A 177 19.40 4.84 -11.47
N SER A 178 19.06 4.12 -10.39
CA SER A 178 18.89 4.71 -9.07
C SER A 178 20.24 4.91 -8.38
N LEU A 179 20.26 5.77 -7.36
CA LEU A 179 21.47 6.11 -6.61
C LEU A 179 22.18 4.88 -6.02
N GLN A 180 21.40 3.89 -5.55
CA GLN A 180 21.95 2.66 -4.94
C GLN A 180 22.20 1.55 -5.97
N GLY A 181 21.79 1.73 -7.22
CA GLY A 181 21.92 0.73 -8.27
C GLY A 181 21.41 -0.65 -7.85
N ARG A 182 22.18 -1.70 -8.14
CA ARG A 182 21.85 -3.08 -7.69
C ARG A 182 21.85 -3.26 -6.18
N GLY A 183 22.55 -2.40 -5.42
CA GLY A 183 22.64 -2.50 -3.96
C GLY A 183 21.28 -2.30 -3.27
N GLY A 184 20.42 -1.45 -3.84
CA GLY A 184 19.05 -1.21 -3.35
C GLY A 184 18.03 -2.30 -3.73
N ALA A 185 18.41 -3.24 -4.62
CA ALA A 185 17.48 -4.24 -5.16
C ALA A 185 17.10 -5.35 -4.17
N GLY A 186 17.74 -5.44 -3.00
CA GLY A 186 17.54 -6.54 -2.03
C GLY A 186 16.12 -6.64 -1.47
N THR A 187 15.32 -5.59 -1.61
CA THR A 187 13.92 -5.53 -1.18
C THR A 187 12.93 -5.53 -2.36
N ILE A 188 13.44 -5.58 -3.60
CA ILE A 188 12.63 -5.59 -4.83
C ILE A 188 12.47 -7.04 -5.30
N CYS A 189 11.26 -7.57 -5.17
CA CYS A 189 10.96 -8.98 -5.35
C CYS A 189 9.90 -9.17 -6.44
N LEU A 190 10.30 -9.70 -7.59
CA LEU A 190 9.37 -10.21 -8.61
C LEU A 190 9.98 -11.46 -9.23
N ASN A 191 9.30 -12.60 -9.06
CA ASN A 191 9.79 -13.85 -9.60
C ASN A 191 9.64 -13.88 -11.13
N SER A 192 10.75 -14.08 -11.85
CA SER A 192 10.76 -14.13 -13.32
C SER A 192 9.85 -15.21 -13.90
N LYS A 193 9.69 -16.34 -13.18
CA LYS A 193 8.76 -17.41 -13.57
C LYS A 193 7.33 -16.87 -13.67
N TRP A 194 6.87 -16.14 -12.65
CA TRP A 194 5.52 -15.57 -12.63
C TRP A 194 5.37 -14.48 -13.68
N PHE A 195 6.32 -13.56 -13.77
CA PHE A 195 6.28 -12.47 -14.75
C PHE A 195 6.19 -12.99 -16.19
N ASN A 196 6.86 -14.12 -16.48
CA ASN A 196 6.90 -14.71 -17.81
C ASN A 196 5.67 -15.56 -18.17
N GLU A 197 4.80 -15.91 -17.22
CA GLU A 197 3.56 -16.62 -17.52
C GLU A 197 2.64 -15.81 -18.46
N ALA A 198 1.98 -16.47 -19.41
CA ALA A 198 1.07 -15.81 -20.35
C ALA A 198 -0.12 -15.12 -19.66
N SER A 199 -0.53 -15.63 -18.49
CA SER A 199 -1.61 -15.09 -17.67
C SER A 199 -1.22 -13.87 -16.82
N PHE A 200 0.07 -13.57 -16.72
CA PHE A 200 0.54 -12.45 -15.91
C PHE A 200 0.15 -11.11 -16.56
N PRO A 201 -0.44 -10.17 -15.80
CA PRO A 201 -1.09 -8.99 -16.36
C PRO A 201 -0.09 -7.88 -16.72
N ARG A 202 0.90 -8.16 -17.58
CA ARG A 202 1.98 -7.22 -17.94
C ARG A 202 1.48 -5.88 -18.47
N LYS A 203 0.30 -5.86 -19.12
CA LYS A 203 -0.32 -4.64 -19.66
C LYS A 203 -0.69 -3.61 -18.60
N VAL A 204 -0.92 -4.01 -17.35
CA VAL A 204 -1.20 -3.05 -16.26
C VAL A 204 0.07 -2.44 -15.68
N PHE A 205 1.26 -2.99 -15.98
CA PHE A 205 2.50 -2.53 -15.37
C PHE A 205 2.95 -1.18 -15.94
N ARG A 206 3.49 -0.34 -15.07
CA ARG A 206 4.07 0.99 -15.37
C ARG A 206 5.41 1.12 -14.66
N GLU A 207 6.32 1.92 -15.23
CA GLU A 207 7.60 2.21 -14.58
C GLU A 207 7.38 3.01 -13.29
N CYS A 208 7.98 2.54 -12.20
CA CYS A 208 8.01 3.27 -10.93
C CYS A 208 9.26 4.16 -10.87
N ILE A 209 9.16 5.41 -11.34
CA ILE A 209 10.28 6.38 -11.34
C ILE A 209 10.06 7.40 -10.22
N SER A 210 11.02 7.54 -9.31
CA SER A 210 11.06 8.64 -8.33
C SER A 210 11.82 9.84 -8.91
N GLY A 211 11.39 11.06 -8.56
CA GLY A 211 11.89 12.30 -9.16
C GLY A 211 13.37 12.63 -8.93
N THR A 212 14.07 11.89 -8.06
CA THR A 212 15.51 12.04 -7.82
C THR A 212 16.38 11.54 -8.98
N ALA A 213 15.85 10.71 -9.88
CA ALA A 213 16.57 10.20 -11.05
C ALA A 213 16.72 11.21 -12.22
N GLN A 214 16.08 12.39 -12.15
CA GLN A 214 16.15 13.41 -13.21
C GLN A 214 17.20 14.51 -12.96
N TYR A 215 17.86 14.52 -11.80
CA TYR A 215 18.81 15.57 -11.41
C TYR A 215 20.27 15.08 -11.31
N ALA A 216 20.59 13.91 -11.89
CA ALA A 216 21.95 13.40 -12.02
C ALA A 216 22.46 13.54 -13.45
#